data_AF-B6YR52-F1
#
_entry.id   AF-B6YR52-F1
#
_cell.length_a   1.000
_cell.length_b   1.000
_cell.length_c   1.000
_cell.angle_alpha   90.00
_cell.angle_beta   90.00
_cell.angle_gamma   90.00
#
_symmetry.space_group_name_H-M   'P 1'
#
loop_
_entity.id
_entity.type
_entity.pdbx_description
1 polymer ?
#
loop_
_entity_poly.entity_id
_entity_poly.type
_entity_poly.pdbx_seq_one_letter_code
_entity_poly.pdbx_strand_id
1 'polypeptide(L)' 'MIIVSLKEGENLEKALKKFKRKFERTGVSKELKRRQAFVKPSVLRRNQKIHAIYAQKFLQSGD' A
#
# COMPACT_ATOMS: atom_id res chain seq x y z
N MET A 1 -5.54 -10.25 -10.87
CA MET A 1 -6.44 -9.53 -11.79
C MET A 1 -7.52 -8.83 -10.98
N ILE A 2 -7.79 -7.56 -11.23
CA ILE A 2 -8.85 -6.82 -10.51
C ILE A 2 -10.14 -6.92 -11.32
N ILE A 3 -11.09 -7.71 -10.84
CA ILE A 3 -12.44 -7.82 -11.42
C ILE A 3 -13.41 -7.03 -10.54
N VAL A 4 -14.23 -6.19 -11.14
CA VAL A 4 -15.34 -5.49 -10.47
C VAL A 4 -16.63 -5.92 -11.16
N SER A 5 -17.49 -6.62 -10.44
CA SER A 5 -18.80 -7.03 -10.94
C SER A 5 -19.72 -5.82 -11.00
N LEU A 6 -20.33 -5.62 -12.17
CA LEU A 6 -21.38 -4.65 -12.41
C LEU A 6 -22.73 -5.37 -12.29
N LYS A 7 -23.72 -4.74 -11.64
CA LYS A 7 -25.13 -5.16 -11.73
C LYS A 7 -25.83 -4.31 -12.79
N GLU A 8 -26.88 -4.84 -13.40
CA GLU A 8 -27.71 -4.10 -14.34
C GLU A 8 -28.24 -2.82 -13.67
N GLY A 9 -28.10 -1.67 -14.35
CA GLY A 9 -28.47 -0.35 -13.83
C GLY A 9 -27.47 0.31 -12.87
N GLU A 10 -26.32 -0.30 -12.56
CA GLU A 10 -25.28 0.40 -11.80
C GLU A 10 -24.64 1.53 -12.64
N ASN A 11 -24.57 2.72 -12.05
CA ASN A 11 -23.87 3.86 -12.66
C ASN A 11 -22.37 3.54 -12.81
N LEU A 12 -21.86 3.72 -14.03
CA LEU A 12 -20.45 3.52 -14.42
C LEU A 12 -19.47 4.22 -13.46
N GLU A 13 -19.80 5.42 -12.98
CA GLU A 13 -18.94 6.17 -12.05
C GLU A 13 -18.76 5.44 -10.71
N LYS A 14 -19.83 4.82 -10.19
CA LYS A 14 -19.75 4.03 -8.95
C LYS A 14 -18.83 2.83 -9.15
N ALA A 15 -18.88 2.19 -10.32
CA ALA A 15 -18.01 1.07 -10.65
C ALA A 15 -16.55 1.47 -10.78
N LEU A 16 -16.25 2.59 -11.45
CA LEU A 16 -14.90 3.15 -11.55
C LEU A 16 -14.34 3.51 -10.17
N LYS A 17 -15.17 4.08 -9.28
CA LYS A 17 -14.78 4.37 -7.89
C LYS A 17 -14.49 3.08 -7.10
N LYS A 18 -15.30 2.03 -7.28
CA LYS A 18 -15.04 0.69 -6.70
C LYS A 18 -13.73 0.10 -7.23
N PHE A 19 -13.48 0.19 -8.54
CA PHE A 19 -12.23 -0.28 -9.17
C PHE A 19 -11.02 0.46 -8.63
N LYS A 20 -11.06 1.80 -8.60
CA LYS A 20 -9.99 2.64 -8.04
C LYS A 20 -9.67 2.25 -6.60
N ARG A 21 -10.69 2.12 -5.74
CA ARG A 21 -10.52 1.66 -4.36
C ARG A 21 -9.91 0.26 -4.28
N LYS A 22 -10.32 -0.68 -5.15
CA LYS A 22 -9.76 -2.04 -5.18
C LYS A 22 -8.30 -2.03 -5.64
N PHE A 23 -7.96 -1.24 -6.64
CA PHE A 23 -6.59 -1.04 -7.12
C PHE A 23 -5.67 -0.44 -6.06
N GLU A 24 -6.12 0.60 -5.36
CA GLU A 24 -5.40 1.21 -4.25
C GLU A 24 -5.19 0.21 -3.09
N ARG A 25 -6.22 -0.58 -2.75
CA ARG A 25 -6.16 -1.62 -1.70
C ARG A 25 -5.20 -2.76 -2.05
N THR A 26 -5.17 -3.22 -3.30
CA THR A 26 -4.24 -4.26 -3.73
C THR A 26 -2.78 -3.78 -3.65
N GLY A 27 -2.54 -2.46 -3.61
CA GLY A 27 -1.19 -1.92 -3.44
C GLY A 27 -0.30 -2.12 -4.67
N VAL A 28 -0.89 -2.38 -5.84
CA VAL A 28 -0.17 -2.60 -7.12
C VAL A 28 0.79 -1.45 -7.41
N SER A 29 0.38 -0.22 -7.14
CA SER A 29 1.24 0.96 -7.31
C SER A 29 2.46 0.98 -6.39
N LYS A 30 2.31 0.53 -5.14
CA LYS A 30 3.44 0.41 -4.18
C LYS A 30 4.38 -0.71 -4.60
N GLU A 31 3.82 -1.82 -5.07
CA GLU A 31 4.60 -2.96 -5.57
C GLU A 31 5.40 -2.60 -6.82
N LEU A 32 4.77 -1.92 -7.79
CA LEU A 32 5.45 -1.41 -8.98
C LEU A 32 6.64 -0.53 -8.59
N LYS A 33 6.44 0.44 -7.69
CA LYS A 33 7.52 1.31 -7.19
C LYS A 33 8.64 0.52 -6.50
N ARG A 34 8.29 -0.49 -5.70
CA ARG A 34 9.27 -1.37 -5.03
C ARG A 34 10.09 -2.19 -6.03
N ARG A 35 9.50 -2.57 -7.17
CA ARG A 35 10.14 -3.37 -8.22
C ARG A 35 10.98 -2.54 -9.19
N GLN A 36 10.76 -1.23 -9.30
CA GLN A 36 11.50 -0.35 -10.20
C GLN A 36 13.01 -0.37 -9.97
N ALA A 37 13.46 -0.58 -8.73
CA ALA A 37 14.87 -0.66 -8.39
C ALA A 37 15.13 -1.79 -7.40
N PHE A 38 16.25 -2.48 -7.57
CA PHE A 38 16.71 -3.48 -6.60
C PHE A 38 17.23 -2.79 -5.34
N VAL A 39 16.66 -3.15 -4.19
CA VAL A 39 17.12 -2.70 -2.88
C VAL A 39 17.82 -3.87 -2.18
N LYS A 40 19.10 -3.69 -1.83
CA LYS A 40 19.87 -4.72 -1.11
C LYS A 40 19.15 -5.11 0.20
N PRO A 41 19.11 -6.40 0.57
CA PRO A 41 18.46 -6.86 1.81
C PRO A 41 18.99 -6.18 3.08
N SER A 42 20.26 -5.78 3.10
CA SER A 42 20.86 -5.04 4.22
C SER A 42 20.25 -3.65 4.41
N VAL A 43 19.97 -2.93 3.31
CA VAL A 43 19.36 -1.60 3.34
C VAL A 43 17.91 -1.70 3.83
N LEU A 44 17.17 -2.69 3.36
CA LEU A 44 15.80 -2.98 3.79
C LEU A 44 15.74 -3.24 5.31
N ARG A 45 16.61 -4.11 5.83
CA ARG A 45 16.73 -4.40 7.27
C ARG A 45 17.12 -3.18 8.09
N ARG A 46 18.05 -2.35 7.59
CA ARG A 46 18.47 -1.11 8.26
C ARG A 46 17.30 -0.14 8.40
N ASN A 47 16.55 0.10 7.32
CA ASN A 47 15.40 1.01 7.33
C ASN A 47 14.29 0.53 8.28
N GLN A 48 14.04 -0.78 8.33
CA GLN A 48 13.10 -1.37 9.28
C GLN A 48 13.51 -1.12 10.74
N LYS A 49 14.79 -1.32 11.08
CA LYS A 49 15.30 -1.04 12.45
C LYS A 49 15.18 0.44 12.82
N ILE A 50 15.54 1.35 11.92
CA ILE A 50 15.42 2.79 12.14
C ILE A 50 13.95 3.16 12.43
N HIS A 51 13.03 2.62 11.64
CA HIS A 51 11.59 2.86 11.84
C HIS A 51 11.08 2.30 13.17
N ALA A 52 11.51 1.10 13.57
CA ALA A 52 11.14 0.49 14.85
C ALA A 52 11.65 1.31 16.05
N ILE A 53 12.91 1.77 16.00
CA ILE A 53 13.48 2.66 17.04
C ILE A 53 12.68 3.96 17.13
N TYR A 54 12.30 4.54 15.98
CA TYR A 54 11.48 5.75 15.95
C TYR A 54 10.10 5.53 16.58
N ALA A 55 9.40 4.44 16.21
CA ALA A 55 8.10 4.10 16.78
C ALA A 55 8.17 3.83 18.29
N GLN A 56 9.21 3.14 18.75
CA GLN A 56 9.43 2.88 20.17
C GLN A 56 9.67 4.18 20.95
N LYS A 57 10.47 5.10 20.42
CA LYS A 57 10.68 6.41 21.04
C LYS A 57 9.39 7.20 21.16
N PHE A 58 8.56 7.20 20.12
CA PHE A 58 7.26 7.87 20.13
C PHE A 58 6.32 7.29 21.19
N LEU A 59 6.27 5.95 21.31
CA LEU A 59 5.48 5.28 22.33
C LEU A 59 5.96 5.64 23.74
N GLN A 60 7.27 5.56 23.99
CA GLN A 60 7.86 5.89 25.30
C GLN A 60 7.75 7.36 25.68
N SER A 61 7.64 8.28 24.71
CA SER A 61 7.43 9.71 24.99
C SER A 61 5.97 10.07 25.23
N GLY A 62 5.03 9.18 24.89
CA GLY A 62 3.59 9.38 25.08
C GLY A 62 3.05 8.78 26.38
N ASP A 63 3.86 7.99 27.09
CA ASP A 63 3.66 7.59 28.48
C ASP A 63 4.28 8.63 29.42
#